data_AF-A0A7R6X508-F1
#
_entry.id   AF-A0A7R6X508-F1
#
_cell.length_a   1.000
_cell.length_b   1.000
_cell.length_c   1.000
_cell.angle_alpha   90.00
_cell.angle_beta   90.00
_cell.angle_gamma   90.00
#
_symmetry.space_group_name_H-M   'P 1'
#
loop_
_entity.id
_entity.type
_entity.pdbx_description
1 polymer ?
#
loop_
_entity_poly.entity_id
_entity_poly.type
_entity_poly.pdbx_seq_one_letter_code
_entity_poly.pdbx_strand_id
1 'polypeptide(L)'
;MPIGARPVLELLLKWLRRNGIEEVYITTGYLGHLIRSVCGDGSQWNLKIRYTQEMEPLGTIGPLSLIRDELNDTFVVLNGDVLTDLSLSRFVAAHRMHKDPVTIATACRLIKMDFGVIDEIDNAVQLFREKPTLSHLVSMGIYCMNPDVLRFIPSGIPFGFDDLMLQMMQGGTTVHVYKHDGLWLDIGRVDDFQNAQAIAWEEQSTSIEVAAAAA
;
A
#
# COMPACT_ATOMS: atom_id res chain seq x y z
N MET A 1 15.47 1.81 -3.67
CA MET A 1 15.86 3.22 -3.87
C MET A 1 16.20 3.86 -2.54
N PRO A 2 17.18 4.79 -2.47
CA PRO A 2 17.47 5.55 -1.27
C PRO A 2 16.62 6.82 -1.16
N ILE A 3 16.18 7.15 0.06
CA ILE A 3 15.66 8.45 0.48
C ILE A 3 16.67 9.02 1.48
N GLY A 4 17.32 10.11 1.10
CA GLY A 4 18.55 10.57 1.75
C GLY A 4 19.60 9.45 1.79
N ALA A 5 20.04 9.08 2.99
CA ALA A 5 21.04 8.03 3.20
C ALA A 5 20.45 6.62 3.41
N ARG A 6 19.12 6.45 3.40
CA ARG A 6 18.45 5.20 3.83
C ARG A 6 17.66 4.57 2.69
N PRO A 7 17.67 3.23 2.55
CA PRO A 7 16.74 2.54 1.65
C PRO A 7 15.28 2.77 2.07
N VAL A 8 14.36 2.95 1.11
CA VAL A 8 12.91 3.06 1.38
C VAL A 8 12.41 1.94 2.28
N LEU A 9 12.85 0.71 2.03
CA LEU A 9 12.46 -0.46 2.79
C LEU A 9 12.88 -0.38 4.27
N GLU A 10 14.00 0.26 4.59
CA GLU A 10 14.40 0.50 5.98
C GLU A 10 13.40 1.43 6.68
N LEU A 11 13.00 2.52 6.01
CA LEU A 11 12.02 3.47 6.56
C LEU A 11 10.67 2.77 6.82
N LEU A 12 10.26 1.91 5.89
CA LEU A 12 9.04 1.13 6.00
C LEU A 12 9.10 0.13 7.15
N LEU A 13 10.19 -0.62 7.30
CA LEU A 13 10.37 -1.58 8.40
C LEU A 13 10.38 -0.87 9.77
N LYS A 14 11.06 0.27 9.88
CA LYS A 14 11.01 1.11 11.09
C LYS A 14 9.61 1.62 11.39
N TRP A 15 8.83 2.00 10.38
CA TRP A 15 7.42 2.38 10.55
C TRP A 15 6.54 1.20 11.00
N LEU A 16 6.72 0.01 10.42
CA LEU A 16 6.02 -1.21 10.84
C LEU A 16 6.30 -1.51 12.32
N ARG A 17 7.57 -1.47 12.74
CA ARG A 17 7.95 -1.71 14.13
C ARG A 17 7.30 -0.72 15.09
N ARG A 18 7.31 0.58 14.77
CA ARG A 18 6.67 1.64 15.59
C ARG A 18 5.17 1.44 15.72
N ASN A 19 4.54 0.80 14.74
CA ASN A 19 3.13 0.44 14.76
C ASN A 19 2.85 -0.89 15.51
N GLY A 20 3.84 -1.48 16.17
CA GLY A 20 3.69 -2.69 16.97
C GLY A 20 3.76 -3.99 16.17
N ILE A 21 4.17 -3.95 14.90
CA ILE A 21 4.45 -5.17 14.14
C ILE A 21 5.74 -5.81 14.67
N GLU A 22 5.76 -7.14 14.73
CA GLU A 22 6.89 -7.93 15.21
C GLU A 22 7.40 -8.91 14.15
N GLU A 23 6.53 -9.46 13.31
CA GLU A 23 6.87 -10.40 12.25
C GLU A 23 6.47 -9.84 10.88
N VAL A 24 7.39 -9.93 9.91
CA VAL A 24 7.22 -9.42 8.56
C VAL A 24 7.62 -10.50 7.56
N TYR A 25 6.76 -10.76 6.58
CA TYR A 25 7.10 -11.56 5.41
C TYR A 25 7.43 -10.61 4.26
N ILE A 26 8.63 -10.73 3.70
CA ILE A 26 9.05 -10.01 2.49
C ILE A 26 9.03 -10.99 1.33
N THR A 27 8.09 -10.78 0.42
CA THR A 27 8.03 -11.49 -0.86
C THR A 27 9.03 -10.84 -1.81
N THR A 28 9.98 -11.63 -2.31
CA THR A 28 11.07 -11.14 -3.16
C THR A 28 11.00 -11.79 -4.53
N GLY A 29 11.24 -11.00 -5.58
CA GLY A 29 11.43 -11.50 -6.93
C GLY A 29 12.85 -11.21 -7.41
N TYR A 30 12.95 -10.48 -8.52
CA TYR A 30 14.21 -10.00 -9.05
C TYR A 30 15.04 -9.25 -7.98
N LEU A 31 16.35 -9.54 -7.91
CA LEU A 31 17.29 -8.98 -6.94
C LEU A 31 16.97 -9.21 -5.44
N GLY A 32 16.18 -10.25 -5.10
CA GLY A 32 15.86 -10.58 -3.71
C GLY A 32 17.07 -10.74 -2.77
N HIS A 33 18.24 -11.13 -3.30
CA HIS A 33 19.48 -11.22 -2.53
C HIS A 33 19.97 -9.87 -1.99
N LEU A 34 19.77 -8.75 -2.73
CA LEU A 34 20.11 -7.41 -2.26
C LEU A 34 19.20 -6.99 -1.10
N ILE A 35 17.91 -7.30 -1.21
CA ILE A 35 16.93 -7.04 -0.14
C ILE A 35 17.32 -7.78 1.13
N ARG A 36 17.65 -9.08 1.02
CA ARG A 36 18.14 -9.89 2.14
C ARG A 36 19.44 -9.34 2.73
N SER A 37 20.37 -8.88 1.89
CA SER A 37 21.64 -8.31 2.35
C SER A 37 21.45 -7.02 3.17
N VAL A 38 20.45 -6.19 2.83
CA VAL A 38 20.17 -4.95 3.56
C VAL A 38 19.34 -5.22 4.83
N CYS A 39 18.35 -6.11 4.72
CA CYS A 39 17.36 -6.30 5.79
C CYS A 39 17.74 -7.36 6.82
N GLY A 40 18.56 -8.34 6.45
CA GLY A 40 18.99 -9.42 7.34
C GLY A 40 17.81 -10.22 7.89
N ASP A 41 17.86 -10.60 9.15
CA ASP A 41 16.73 -11.24 9.85
C ASP A 41 15.77 -10.22 10.51
N GLY A 42 16.03 -8.92 10.35
CA GLY A 42 15.25 -7.84 10.97
C GLY A 42 15.64 -7.48 12.40
N SER A 43 16.59 -8.19 13.02
CA SER A 43 16.98 -7.97 14.43
C SER A 43 17.42 -6.53 14.72
N GLN A 44 18.09 -5.86 13.77
CA GLN A 44 18.48 -4.45 13.85
C GLN A 44 17.31 -3.47 14.02
N TRP A 45 16.07 -3.91 13.74
CA TRP A 45 14.85 -3.12 13.93
C TRP A 45 13.90 -3.75 14.94
N ASN A 46 14.35 -4.72 15.74
CA ASN A 46 13.50 -5.52 16.63
C ASN A 46 12.32 -6.18 15.90
N LEU A 47 12.56 -6.63 14.66
CA LEU A 47 11.62 -7.37 13.84
C LEU A 47 12.14 -8.79 13.59
N LYS A 48 11.22 -9.69 13.26
CA LYS A 48 11.50 -11.00 12.70
C LYS A 48 11.10 -11.00 11.23
N ILE A 49 12.08 -10.97 10.35
CA ILE A 49 11.85 -10.95 8.91
C ILE A 49 11.98 -12.37 8.35
N ARG A 50 10.93 -12.81 7.67
CA ARG A 50 10.92 -14.00 6.83
C ARG A 50 10.85 -13.60 5.39
N TYR A 51 11.39 -14.45 4.53
CA TYR A 51 11.43 -14.17 3.10
C TYR A 51 10.83 -15.31 2.32
N THR A 52 10.04 -14.96 1.33
CA THR A 52 9.65 -15.87 0.26
C THR A 52 10.21 -15.36 -1.05
N GLN A 53 10.44 -16.28 -1.97
CA GLN A 53 10.96 -15.95 -3.29
C GLN A 53 9.96 -16.41 -4.34
N GLU A 54 9.56 -15.48 -5.18
CA GLU A 54 8.81 -15.73 -6.38
C GLU A 54 9.77 -16.17 -7.49
N MET A 55 9.49 -17.30 -8.13
CA MET A 55 10.26 -17.76 -9.28
C MET A 55 9.89 -17.00 -10.55
N GLU A 56 8.62 -16.64 -10.67
CA GLU A 56 8.04 -15.80 -11.72
C GLU A 56 7.16 -14.74 -11.07
N PRO A 57 6.97 -13.55 -11.68
CA PRO A 57 6.14 -12.50 -11.10
C PRO A 57 4.70 -12.96 -10.85
N LEU A 58 4.25 -13.03 -9.59
CA LEU A 58 2.90 -13.45 -9.22
C LEU A 58 1.92 -12.29 -9.06
N GLY A 59 2.30 -11.06 -9.42
CA GLY A 59 1.48 -9.86 -9.22
C GLY A 59 1.50 -9.35 -7.78
N THR A 60 0.58 -8.45 -7.44
CA THR A 60 0.57 -7.79 -6.11
C THR A 60 0.09 -8.69 -4.99
N ILE A 61 -0.88 -9.57 -5.28
CA ILE A 61 -1.57 -10.40 -4.27
C ILE A 61 -1.20 -11.88 -4.39
N GLY A 62 -0.88 -12.36 -5.59
CA GLY A 62 -0.45 -13.74 -5.83
C GLY A 62 0.68 -14.25 -4.92
N PRO A 63 1.66 -13.44 -4.46
CA PRO A 63 2.70 -13.90 -3.54
C PRO A 63 2.16 -14.41 -2.19
N LEU A 64 0.96 -14.00 -1.76
CA LEU A 64 0.31 -14.53 -0.56
C LEU A 64 0.02 -16.03 -0.66
N SER A 65 -0.12 -16.57 -1.88
CA SER A 65 -0.27 -18.00 -2.09
C SER A 65 0.94 -18.82 -1.64
N LEU A 66 2.14 -18.22 -1.62
CA LEU A 66 3.38 -18.86 -1.20
C LEU A 66 3.52 -18.99 0.33
N ILE A 67 2.73 -18.21 1.09
CA ILE A 67 2.75 -18.18 2.56
C ILE A 67 1.39 -18.47 3.16
N ARG A 68 0.50 -19.12 2.39
CA ARG A 68 -0.90 -19.35 2.80
C ARG A 68 -1.01 -20.01 4.18
N ASP A 69 -0.17 -21.00 4.45
CA ASP A 69 -0.23 -21.79 5.69
C ASP A 69 0.28 -21.01 6.93
N GLU A 70 0.96 -19.88 6.70
CA GLU A 70 1.49 -19.01 7.75
C GLU A 70 0.47 -17.92 8.15
N LEU A 71 -0.48 -17.60 7.26
CA LEU A 71 -1.43 -16.49 7.42
C LEU A 71 -2.72 -16.96 8.12
N ASN A 72 -2.61 -17.25 9.43
CA ASN A 72 -3.70 -17.82 10.23
C ASN A 72 -4.54 -16.79 11.01
N ASP A 73 -4.07 -15.55 11.11
CA ASP A 73 -4.74 -14.45 11.81
C ASP A 73 -4.89 -13.23 10.88
N THR A 74 -5.64 -12.20 11.29
CA THR A 74 -5.71 -10.93 10.56
C THR A 74 -4.30 -10.37 10.31
N PHE A 75 -4.00 -10.06 9.05
CA PHE A 75 -2.70 -9.56 8.61
C PHE A 75 -2.81 -8.26 7.82
N VAL A 76 -1.69 -7.57 7.64
CA VAL A 76 -1.59 -6.37 6.80
C VAL A 76 -0.68 -6.68 5.62
N VAL A 77 -1.14 -6.34 4.43
CA VAL A 77 -0.37 -6.41 3.18
C VAL A 77 -0.09 -5.00 2.73
N LEU A 78 1.13 -4.74 2.30
CA LEU A 78 1.51 -3.43 1.79
C LEU A 78 2.58 -3.55 0.70
N ASN A 79 2.55 -2.61 -0.24
CA ASN A 79 3.60 -2.48 -1.24
C ASN A 79 4.90 -1.97 -0.58
N GLY A 80 6.04 -2.48 -1.03
CA GLY A 80 7.36 -2.20 -0.43
C GLY A 80 7.94 -0.81 -0.72
N ASP A 81 7.26 -0.01 -1.53
CA ASP A 81 7.61 1.34 -1.97
C ASP A 81 6.70 2.43 -1.39
N VAL A 82 5.85 2.09 -0.41
CA VAL A 82 4.95 3.04 0.24
C VAL A 82 5.62 3.67 1.46
N LEU A 83 5.51 5.00 1.57
CA LEU A 83 5.80 5.75 2.80
C LEU A 83 4.52 6.45 3.29
N THR A 84 4.20 6.30 4.58
CA THR A 84 2.96 6.84 5.14
C THR A 84 3.05 7.09 6.65
N ASP A 85 2.19 7.97 7.16
CA ASP A 85 1.92 8.15 8.59
C ASP A 85 0.63 7.45 9.06
N LEU A 86 0.03 6.59 8.23
CA LEU A 86 -1.14 5.79 8.59
C LEU A 86 -0.94 5.06 9.93
N SER A 87 -1.88 5.24 10.84
CA SER A 87 -1.91 4.50 12.10
C SER A 87 -2.44 3.09 11.86
N LEU A 88 -1.57 2.07 11.89
CA LEU A 88 -1.99 0.69 11.70
C LEU A 88 -2.94 0.20 12.80
N SER A 89 -2.76 0.67 14.03
CA SER A 89 -3.66 0.31 15.13
C SER A 89 -5.10 0.78 14.88
N ARG A 90 -5.29 2.01 14.39
CA ARG A 90 -6.61 2.53 14.01
C ARG A 90 -7.16 1.81 12.77
N PHE A 91 -6.31 1.57 11.77
CA PHE A 91 -6.69 0.87 10.55
C PHE A 91 -7.17 -0.56 10.81
N VAL A 92 -6.40 -1.34 11.58
CA VAL A 92 -6.75 -2.71 11.98
C VAL A 92 -7.98 -2.72 12.90
N ALA A 93 -8.11 -1.75 13.81
CA ALA A 93 -9.30 -1.64 14.65
C ALA A 93 -10.57 -1.39 13.81
N ALA A 94 -10.49 -0.52 12.80
CA ALA A 94 -11.58 -0.28 11.87
C ALA A 94 -11.91 -1.54 11.04
N HIS A 95 -10.89 -2.26 10.56
CA HIS A 95 -11.09 -3.54 9.88
C HIS A 95 -11.84 -4.56 10.76
N ARG A 96 -11.51 -4.63 12.05
CA ARG A 96 -12.16 -5.56 12.99
C ARG A 96 -13.60 -5.18 13.34
N MET A 97 -14.09 -4.00 12.95
CA MET A 97 -15.50 -3.62 13.16
C MET A 97 -16.45 -4.38 12.24
N HIS A 98 -15.96 -5.01 11.19
CA HIS A 98 -16.74 -5.78 10.23
C HIS A 98 -16.14 -7.16 10.00
N LYS A 99 -16.94 -8.11 9.51
CA LYS A 99 -16.53 -9.51 9.32
C LYS A 99 -15.96 -9.80 7.91
N ASP A 100 -16.03 -8.81 7.04
CA ASP A 100 -15.61 -8.94 5.65
C ASP A 100 -14.09 -9.10 5.52
N PRO A 101 -13.61 -9.82 4.49
CA PRO A 101 -12.24 -10.30 4.47
C PRO A 101 -11.19 -9.22 4.13
N VAL A 102 -11.59 -8.04 3.65
CA VAL A 102 -10.65 -6.99 3.21
C VAL A 102 -11.14 -5.60 3.60
N THR A 103 -10.22 -4.78 4.14
CA THR A 103 -10.31 -3.31 4.17
C THR A 103 -9.14 -2.71 3.42
N ILE A 104 -9.42 -1.73 2.57
CA ILE A 104 -8.44 -0.99 1.79
C ILE A 104 -8.14 0.33 2.49
N ALA A 105 -6.87 0.65 2.76
CA ALA A 105 -6.49 2.01 3.11
C ALA A 105 -6.49 2.87 1.84
N THR A 106 -7.16 4.01 1.91
CA THR A 106 -7.42 4.87 0.76
C THR A 106 -7.05 6.31 1.04
N ALA A 107 -6.54 7.00 0.02
CA ALA A 107 -6.22 8.42 0.08
C ALA A 107 -7.01 9.18 -0.99
N CYS A 108 -7.26 10.46 -0.74
CA CYS A 108 -7.88 11.35 -1.72
C CYS A 108 -6.81 11.94 -2.64
N ARG A 109 -6.91 11.68 -3.95
CA ARG A 109 -5.97 12.21 -4.96
C ARG A 109 -6.70 13.22 -5.85
N LEU A 110 -6.13 14.42 -5.91
CA LEU A 110 -6.61 15.47 -6.81
C LEU A 110 -5.90 15.35 -8.16
N ILE A 111 -6.68 15.34 -9.23
CA ILE A 111 -6.19 15.32 -10.61
C ILE A 111 -6.63 16.62 -11.26
N LYS A 112 -5.67 17.48 -11.59
CA LYS A 112 -5.93 18.70 -12.36
C LYS A 112 -5.92 18.34 -13.84
N MET A 113 -7.01 18.61 -14.53
CA MET A 113 -7.10 18.42 -15.97
C MET A 113 -6.52 19.65 -16.67
N ASP A 114 -5.62 19.42 -17.63
CA ASP A 114 -5.03 20.52 -18.42
C ASP A 114 -5.97 21.08 -19.50
N PHE A 115 -7.04 20.34 -19.77
CA PHE A 115 -8.04 20.64 -20.79
C PHE A 115 -9.45 20.67 -20.20
N GLY A 116 -10.38 21.27 -20.95
CA GLY A 116 -11.80 21.16 -20.66
C GLY A 116 -12.31 19.72 -20.80
N VAL A 117 -13.13 19.28 -19.84
CA VAL A 117 -13.79 17.97 -19.83
C VAL A 117 -15.23 18.14 -20.28
N ILE A 118 -15.64 17.32 -21.25
CA ILE A 118 -16.98 17.31 -21.84
C ILE A 118 -17.67 15.99 -21.51
N ASP A 119 -18.86 16.06 -20.92
CA ASP A 119 -19.80 14.94 -20.90
C ASP A 119 -20.75 15.09 -22.08
N GLU A 120 -20.82 14.06 -22.93
CA GLU A 120 -21.58 14.05 -24.18
C GLU A 120 -22.64 12.95 -24.14
N ILE A 121 -23.82 13.25 -24.67
CA ILE A 121 -24.91 12.30 -24.92
C ILE A 121 -25.51 12.62 -26.29
N ASP A 122 -25.66 11.61 -27.14
CA ASP A 122 -26.26 11.69 -28.48
C ASP A 122 -25.65 12.80 -29.39
N ASN A 123 -24.33 12.89 -29.39
CA ASN A 123 -23.48 13.90 -30.03
C ASN A 123 -23.74 15.35 -29.57
N ALA A 124 -24.35 15.56 -28.41
CA ALA A 124 -24.60 16.87 -27.83
C ALA A 124 -23.87 17.06 -26.49
N VAL A 125 -23.26 18.24 -26.31
CA VAL A 125 -22.60 18.62 -25.05
C VAL A 125 -23.64 18.76 -23.95
N GLN A 126 -23.52 17.94 -22.90
CA GLN A 126 -24.40 18.01 -21.73
C GLN A 126 -23.76 18.81 -20.59
N LEU A 127 -22.45 18.68 -20.41
CA LEU A 127 -21.71 19.39 -19.38
C LEU A 127 -20.29 19.69 -19.86
N PHE A 128 -19.86 20.94 -19.67
CA PHE A 128 -18.50 21.38 -19.92
C PHE A 128 -17.88 21.88 -18.61
N ARG A 129 -16.69 21.39 -18.29
CA ARG A 129 -15.89 21.83 -17.16
C ARG A 129 -14.53 22.26 -17.68
N GLU A 130 -14.16 23.53 -17.55
CA GLU A 130 -12.83 24.01 -17.95
C GLU A 130 -11.79 23.66 -16.87
N LYS A 131 -10.71 22.98 -17.27
CA LYS A 131 -9.58 22.59 -16.40
C LYS A 131 -10.00 22.14 -14.99
N PRO A 132 -10.99 21.22 -14.85
CA PRO A 132 -11.49 20.84 -13.55
C PRO A 132 -10.42 20.16 -12.72
N THR A 133 -10.56 20.26 -11.41
CA THR A 133 -9.85 19.39 -10.48
C THR A 133 -10.79 18.26 -10.08
N LEU A 134 -10.46 17.04 -10.50
CA LEU A 134 -11.21 15.84 -10.16
C LEU A 134 -10.66 15.25 -8.86
N SER A 135 -11.55 14.78 -8.00
CA SER A 135 -11.19 14.15 -6.73
C SER A 135 -11.55 12.67 -6.79
N HIS A 136 -10.55 11.81 -6.56
CA HIS A 136 -10.73 10.37 -6.58
C HIS A 136 -10.17 9.75 -5.30
N LEU A 137 -10.92 8.79 -4.77
CA LEU A 137 -10.42 7.90 -3.73
C LEU A 137 -9.55 6.83 -4.41
N VAL A 138 -8.29 6.74 -4.02
CA VAL A 138 -7.33 5.79 -4.60
C VAL A 138 -6.84 4.82 -3.54
N SER A 139 -6.49 3.59 -3.97
CA SER A 139 -5.84 2.61 -3.11
C SER A 139 -4.43 3.09 -2.74
N MET A 140 -4.08 3.01 -1.45
CA MET A 140 -2.74 3.34 -0.97
C MET A 140 -1.72 2.22 -1.17
N GLY A 141 -2.15 1.05 -1.67
CA GLY A 141 -1.32 -0.15 -1.66
C GLY A 141 -1.11 -0.71 -0.25
N ILE A 142 -2.06 -0.48 0.67
CA ILE A 142 -2.07 -1.01 2.04
C ILE A 142 -3.45 -1.61 2.32
N TYR A 143 -3.47 -2.84 2.79
CA TYR A 143 -4.67 -3.66 2.95
C TYR A 143 -4.64 -4.38 4.29
N CYS A 144 -5.76 -4.42 5.00
CA CYS A 144 -5.95 -5.29 6.15
C CYS A 144 -6.86 -6.45 5.74
N MET A 145 -6.43 -7.68 6.00
CA MET A 145 -7.05 -8.88 5.46
C MET A 145 -7.24 -9.95 6.53
N ASN A 146 -8.31 -10.73 6.40
CA ASN A 146 -8.52 -11.96 7.16
C ASN A 146 -8.07 -13.18 6.33
N PRO A 147 -7.65 -14.30 6.96
CA PRO A 147 -7.23 -15.53 6.28
C PRO A 147 -8.20 -16.04 5.21
N ASP A 148 -9.49 -15.83 5.43
CA ASP A 148 -10.58 -16.12 4.51
C ASP A 148 -10.39 -15.54 3.09
N VAL A 149 -9.63 -14.44 2.93
CA VAL A 149 -9.34 -13.85 1.62
C VAL A 149 -8.55 -14.82 0.72
N LEU A 150 -7.76 -15.72 1.32
CA LEU A 150 -6.86 -16.62 0.60
C LEU A 150 -7.61 -17.60 -0.31
N ARG A 151 -8.91 -17.84 -0.07
CA ARG A 151 -9.76 -18.67 -0.95
C ARG A 151 -9.96 -18.07 -2.35
N PHE A 152 -9.82 -16.75 -2.47
CA PHE A 152 -9.94 -16.05 -3.76
C PHE A 152 -8.64 -16.04 -4.54
N ILE A 153 -7.50 -16.30 -3.89
CA ILE A 153 -6.18 -16.15 -4.49
C ILE A 153 -5.74 -17.50 -5.09
N PRO A 154 -5.60 -17.60 -6.42
CA PRO A 154 -5.07 -18.80 -7.07
C PRO A 154 -3.57 -18.96 -6.77
N SER A 155 -3.08 -20.19 -6.89
CA SER A 155 -1.65 -20.49 -6.69
C SER A 155 -0.93 -20.60 -8.03
N GLY A 156 0.29 -20.07 -8.10
CA GLY A 156 1.21 -20.27 -9.23
C GLY A 156 0.85 -19.49 -10.50
N ILE A 157 -0.06 -18.52 -10.45
CA ILE A 157 -0.37 -17.62 -11.56
C ILE A 157 -0.32 -16.16 -11.09
N PRO A 158 -0.04 -15.21 -12.00
CA PRO A 158 -0.16 -13.79 -11.70
C PRO A 158 -1.57 -13.45 -11.20
N PHE A 159 -1.66 -12.75 -10.07
CA PHE A 159 -2.91 -12.32 -9.48
C PHE A 159 -2.73 -10.97 -8.77
N GLY A 160 -3.38 -9.94 -9.33
CA GLY A 160 -3.33 -8.57 -8.87
C GLY A 160 -4.32 -8.25 -7.75
N PHE A 161 -4.19 -7.05 -7.22
CA PHE A 161 -5.19 -6.50 -6.29
C PHE A 161 -6.51 -6.20 -7.00
N ASP A 162 -6.46 -5.73 -8.23
CA ASP A 162 -7.61 -5.51 -9.10
C ASP A 162 -8.37 -6.82 -9.39
N ASP A 163 -7.65 -7.91 -9.69
CA ASP A 163 -8.26 -9.24 -9.85
C ASP A 163 -9.03 -9.66 -8.59
N LEU A 164 -8.40 -9.52 -7.42
CA LEU A 164 -9.02 -9.84 -6.13
C LEU A 164 -10.31 -9.04 -5.92
N MET A 165 -10.27 -7.73 -6.16
CA MET A 165 -11.42 -6.84 -5.97
C MET A 165 -12.57 -7.19 -6.91
N LEU A 166 -12.29 -7.36 -8.21
CA LEU A 166 -13.31 -7.70 -9.19
C LEU A 166 -13.95 -9.06 -8.87
N GLN A 167 -13.16 -10.06 -8.50
CA GLN A 167 -13.66 -11.38 -8.14
C GLN A 167 -14.54 -11.34 -6.88
N MET A 168 -14.10 -10.62 -5.84
CA MET A 168 -14.88 -10.47 -4.61
C MET A 168 -16.20 -9.74 -4.85
N MET A 169 -16.18 -8.63 -5.61
CA MET A 169 -17.38 -7.84 -5.92
C MET A 169 -18.37 -8.62 -6.79
N GLN A 170 -17.88 -9.35 -7.79
CA GLN A 170 -18.73 -10.24 -8.60
C GLN A 170 -19.37 -11.35 -7.76
N GLY A 171 -18.66 -11.85 -6.76
CA GLY A 171 -19.16 -12.83 -5.80
C GLY A 171 -20.02 -12.28 -4.67
N GLY A 172 -20.34 -10.98 -4.68
CA GLY A 172 -21.15 -10.33 -3.62
C GLY A 172 -20.44 -10.19 -2.27
N THR A 173 -19.12 -10.40 -2.23
CA THR A 173 -18.32 -10.19 -1.02
C THR A 173 -18.06 -8.69 -0.86
N THR A 174 -18.40 -8.15 0.30
CA THR A 174 -18.20 -6.72 0.57
C THR A 174 -16.71 -6.44 0.84
N VAL A 175 -16.24 -5.28 0.38
CA VAL A 175 -14.91 -4.76 0.67
C VAL A 175 -15.08 -3.39 1.30
N HIS A 176 -14.39 -3.16 2.42
CA HIS A 176 -14.47 -1.89 3.14
C HIS A 176 -13.33 -0.96 2.79
N VAL A 177 -13.54 0.32 3.05
CA VAL A 177 -12.53 1.37 2.87
C VAL A 177 -12.22 2.04 4.21
N TYR A 178 -10.95 2.32 4.44
CA TYR A 178 -10.46 3.19 5.49
C TYR A 178 -9.86 4.43 4.84
N LYS A 179 -10.42 5.60 5.11
CA LYS A 179 -9.94 6.86 4.53
C LYS A 179 -8.81 7.42 5.38
N HIS A 180 -7.69 7.70 4.74
CA HIS A 180 -6.51 8.31 5.32
C HIS A 180 -6.32 9.71 4.73
N ASP A 181 -6.22 10.70 5.62
CA ASP A 181 -6.07 12.11 5.26
C ASP A 181 -4.66 12.65 5.59
N GLY A 182 -3.71 11.76 5.93
CA GLY A 182 -2.32 12.10 6.25
C GLY A 182 -1.35 11.88 5.09
N LEU A 183 -0.06 11.78 5.42
CA LEU A 183 1.01 11.53 4.46
C LEU A 183 0.88 10.14 3.82
N TRP A 184 0.96 10.11 2.48
CA TRP A 184 1.10 8.90 1.67
C TRP A 184 1.88 9.23 0.40
N LEU A 185 2.97 8.50 0.18
CA LEU A 185 3.86 8.65 -0.97
C LEU A 185 4.10 7.28 -1.59
N ASP A 186 3.91 7.19 -2.90
CA ASP A 186 4.29 6.03 -3.72
C ASP A 186 5.64 6.33 -4.37
N ILE A 187 6.71 5.70 -3.87
CA ILE A 187 8.07 5.98 -4.34
C ILE A 187 8.32 5.54 -5.79
N GLY A 188 7.42 4.76 -6.39
CA GLY A 188 7.42 4.49 -7.83
C GLY A 188 7.14 5.74 -8.68
N ARG A 189 6.49 6.77 -8.11
CA ARG A 189 6.16 8.03 -8.80
C ARG A 189 7.26 9.06 -8.60
N VAL A 190 7.66 9.73 -9.69
CA VAL A 190 8.73 10.73 -9.68
C VAL A 190 8.44 11.87 -8.70
N ASP A 191 7.23 12.43 -8.73
CA ASP A 191 6.84 13.55 -7.85
C ASP A 191 6.89 13.14 -6.37
N ASP A 192 6.37 11.95 -6.04
CA ASP A 192 6.35 11.45 -4.67
C ASP A 192 7.75 11.10 -4.18
N PHE A 193 8.61 10.55 -5.05
CA PHE A 193 10.02 10.33 -4.76
C PHE A 193 10.74 11.65 -4.46
N GLN A 194 10.51 12.70 -5.27
CA GLN A 194 11.08 14.02 -5.01
C GLN A 194 10.59 14.62 -3.69
N ASN A 195 9.29 14.53 -3.42
CA ASN A 195 8.70 14.96 -2.16
C ASN A 195 9.31 14.22 -0.97
N ALA A 196 9.50 12.90 -1.10
CA ALA A 196 10.13 12.09 -0.06
C ALA A 196 11.56 12.54 0.25
N GLN A 197 12.33 13.04 -0.73
CA GLN A 197 13.69 13.57 -0.48
C GLN A 197 13.68 14.87 0.34
N ALA A 198 12.60 15.65 0.27
CA ALA A 198 12.47 16.92 0.99
C ALA A 198 12.01 16.74 2.46
N ILE A 199 11.51 15.56 2.82
CA ILE A 199 11.01 15.26 4.18
C ILE A 199 12.16 14.80 5.08
N ALA A 200 12.20 15.32 6.31
CA ALA A 200 13.10 14.84 7.35
C ALA A 200 12.55 13.56 8.00
N TRP A 201 13.15 12.42 7.67
CA TRP A 201 12.78 11.11 8.23
C TRP A 201 13.54 10.85 9.54
N GLU A 202 13.19 11.60 10.60
CA GLU A 202 13.82 11.47 11.92
C GLU A 202 13.55 10.10 12.59
N GLU A 203 14.48 9.67 13.46
CA GLU A 203 14.47 8.34 14.07
C GLU A 203 13.44 8.13 15.18
N GLN A 204 12.88 9.21 15.77
CA GLN A 204 12.13 9.13 17.03
C GLN A 204 10.78 9.87 17.05
N SER A 205 10.37 10.49 15.94
CA SER A 205 9.14 11.28 15.94
C SER A 205 7.91 10.38 15.73
N THR A 206 6.95 10.45 16.66
CA THR A 206 5.61 9.81 16.60
C THR A 206 4.75 10.32 15.44
N SER A 207 5.24 11.32 14.73
CA SER A 207 4.65 12.01 13.60
C SER A 207 5.78 12.34 12.64
N ILE A 208 5.59 12.08 11.34
CA ILE A 208 6.47 12.63 10.31
C ILE A 208 6.14 14.12 10.28
N GLU A 209 7.02 14.97 10.80
CA GLU A 209 6.88 16.41 10.64
C GLU A 209 7.17 16.75 9.18
N VAL A 210 6.10 16.98 8.42
CA VAL A 210 6.23 17.60 7.10
C VAL A 210 6.62 19.05 7.34
N ALA A 211 7.85 19.43 6.99
CA ALA A 211 8.20 20.82 6.83
C ALA A 211 7.39 21.39 5.66
N ALA A 212 6.21 21.94 5.96
CA ALA A 212 5.46 22.76 5.03
C ALA A 212 6.23 24.08 4.82
N ALA A 213 7.22 24.05 3.94
CA ALA A 213 7.91 25.23 3.47
C ALA A 213 7.19 25.79 2.22
N ALA A 214 6.38 26.81 2.50
CA ALA A 214 5.89 27.88 1.64
C ALA A 214 6.39 27.96 0.17
N ALA A 215 5.46 27.86 -0.79
CA ALA A 215 5.09 28.87 -1.80
C ALA A 215 4.09 28.29 -2.80
#